data_AF-A0A482XIU1-F1
#
_entry.id   AF-A0A482XIU1-F1
#
_cell.length_a   1.000
_cell.length_b   1.000
_cell.length_c   1.000
_cell.angle_alpha   90.00
_cell.angle_beta   90.00
_cell.angle_gamma   90.00
#
_symmetry.space_group_name_H-M   'P 1'
#
loop_
_entity.id
_entity.type
_entity.pdbx_description
1 polymer ?
#
loop_
_entity_poly.entity_id
_entity_poly.type
_entity_poly.pdbx_seq_one_letter_code
_entity_poly.pdbx_strand_id
1 'polypeptide(L)'
;MDCILYLFFSRWFEESAHHSSVKVLIRLLRDLKNRFDGFEPLTPWMLDLLAHSSIMNNPSRQALPINVAFRRVLQLLASGLFLPGSSGISDPCDGNQMRVHTSMSLEQQDQVCLTAQLLVRILAHGGYKHILEGDSKTIAGSLMLNNVVVTPLDKAYEKPPADAAAKESDAEDTMEGGGAAPTGVEAMETNDA
;
A
#
# COMPACT_ATOMS: atom_id res chain seq x y z
N MET A 1 -3.07 17.01 -16.63
CA MET A 1 -3.69 15.69 -16.92
C MET A 1 -4.58 15.22 -15.76
N ASP A 2 -4.74 16.03 -14.73
CA ASP A 2 -5.34 15.66 -13.44
C ASP A 2 -6.88 15.66 -13.43
N CYS A 3 -7.53 16.45 -14.31
CA CYS A 3 -8.99 16.53 -14.34
C CYS A 3 -9.67 15.24 -14.83
N ILE A 4 -9.05 14.51 -15.77
CA ILE A 4 -9.63 13.27 -16.32
C ILE A 4 -9.53 12.15 -15.27
N LEU A 5 -8.37 12.05 -14.62
CA LEU A 5 -8.11 11.05 -13.58
C LEU A 5 -9.03 11.28 -12.36
N TYR A 6 -9.27 12.55 -11.99
CA TYR A 6 -10.26 12.93 -10.97
C TYR A 6 -11.70 12.55 -11.32
N LEU A 7 -12.08 12.61 -12.60
CA LEU A 7 -13.42 12.20 -13.05
C LEU A 7 -13.63 10.69 -12.87
N PHE A 8 -12.63 9.86 -13.18
CA PHE A 8 -12.70 8.42 -12.97
C PHE A 8 -12.73 8.05 -11.49
N PHE A 9 -11.95 8.72 -10.65
CA PHE A 9 -12.00 8.54 -9.19
C PHE A 9 -13.37 8.92 -8.62
N SER A 10 -13.92 10.05 -9.05
CA SER A 10 -15.22 10.53 -8.62
C SER A 10 -16.32 9.54 -9.02
N ARG A 11 -16.27 9.04 -10.25
CA ARG A 11 -17.24 8.06 -10.77
C ARG A 11 -17.13 6.71 -10.06
N TRP A 12 -15.92 6.17 -9.89
CA TRP A 12 -15.72 4.93 -9.16
C TRP A 12 -16.17 5.04 -7.71
N PHE A 13 -15.87 6.17 -7.05
CA PHE A 13 -16.30 6.44 -5.68
C PHE A 13 -17.82 6.56 -5.59
N GLU A 14 -18.46 7.21 -6.56
CA GLU A 14 -19.92 7.28 -6.64
C GLU A 14 -20.51 5.88 -6.75
N GLU A 15 -20.05 5.04 -7.68
CA GLU A 15 -20.56 3.70 -7.94
C GLU A 15 -20.23 2.68 -6.82
N SER A 16 -19.07 2.80 -6.14
CA SER A 16 -18.54 1.80 -5.21
C SER A 16 -18.65 2.17 -3.73
N ALA A 17 -18.72 3.46 -3.39
CA ALA A 17 -18.71 3.95 -1.99
C ALA A 17 -20.06 4.54 -1.53
N HIS A 18 -21.18 4.04 -2.05
CA HIS A 18 -22.52 4.46 -1.61
C HIS A 18 -22.77 4.23 -0.12
N HIS A 19 -22.15 3.20 0.46
CA HIS A 19 -22.42 2.80 1.84
C HIS A 19 -21.86 3.82 2.84
N SER A 20 -22.71 4.33 3.73
CA SER A 20 -22.38 5.39 4.70
C SER A 20 -21.17 5.07 5.57
N SER A 21 -20.99 3.79 5.95
CA SER A 21 -19.86 3.31 6.74
C SER A 21 -18.50 3.53 6.05
N VAL A 22 -18.43 3.45 4.72
CA VAL A 22 -17.19 3.69 3.95
C VAL A 22 -16.79 5.16 4.08
N LYS A 23 -17.75 6.08 3.92
CA LYS A 23 -17.51 7.52 4.06
C LYS A 23 -17.09 7.90 5.48
N VAL A 24 -17.64 7.24 6.50
CA VAL A 24 -17.21 7.46 7.89
C VAL A 24 -15.80 6.95 8.10
N LEU A 25 -15.47 5.75 7.61
CA LEU A 25 -14.13 5.19 7.72
C LEU A 25 -13.08 6.08 7.05
N ILE A 26 -13.36 6.61 5.86
CA ILE A 26 -12.45 7.52 5.16
C ILE A 26 -12.15 8.77 6.00
N ARG A 27 -13.17 9.37 6.64
CA ARG A 27 -12.96 10.52 7.53
C ARG A 27 -12.08 10.17 8.71
N LEU A 28 -12.30 9.01 9.34
CA LEU A 28 -11.47 8.52 10.43
C LEU A 28 -10.02 8.27 9.98
N LEU A 29 -9.81 7.71 8.79
CA LEU A 29 -8.47 7.45 8.26
C LEU A 29 -7.74 8.74 7.87
N ARG A 30 -8.44 9.74 7.35
CA ARG A 30 -7.86 11.07 7.07
C ARG A 30 -7.44 11.77 8.36
N ASP A 31 -8.28 11.69 9.39
CA ASP A 31 -7.95 12.21 10.71
C ASP A 31 -6.75 11.46 11.33
N LEU A 32 -6.73 10.13 11.23
CA LEU A 32 -5.61 9.29 11.67
C LEU A 32 -4.30 9.68 10.95
N LYS A 33 -4.36 9.87 9.63
CA LYS A 33 -3.22 10.33 8.83
C LYS A 33 -2.68 11.67 9.35
N ASN A 34 -3.55 12.63 9.65
CA ASN A 34 -3.12 13.96 10.09
C ASN A 34 -2.50 13.96 11.49
N ARG A 35 -2.83 12.97 12.33
CA ARG A 35 -2.33 12.88 13.72
C ARG A 35 -1.06 12.04 13.84
N PHE A 36 -0.87 11.06 12.94
CA PHE A 36 0.30 10.19 12.92
C PHE A 36 1.16 10.43 11.68
N ASP A 37 2.30 11.08 11.87
CA ASP A 37 3.28 11.41 10.82
C ASP A 37 3.77 10.18 10.06
N GLY A 38 3.67 9.00 10.70
CA GLY A 38 3.93 7.70 10.08
C GLY A 38 3.07 7.39 8.84
N PHE A 39 1.89 8.01 8.74
CA PHE A 39 0.94 7.84 7.64
C PHE A 39 0.93 8.99 6.64
N GLU A 40 1.83 9.96 6.78
CA GLU A 40 2.01 11.07 5.82
C GLU A 40 2.05 10.58 4.35
N PRO A 41 2.77 9.48 4.01
CA PRO A 41 2.89 9.02 2.63
C PRO A 41 1.58 8.51 1.99
N LEU A 42 0.54 8.24 2.79
CA LEU A 42 -0.73 7.72 2.29
C LEU A 42 -1.47 8.81 1.50
N THR A 43 -1.68 8.59 0.22
CA THR A 43 -2.46 9.51 -0.62
C THR A 43 -3.96 9.41 -0.29
N PRO A 44 -4.75 10.47 -0.53
CA PRO A 44 -6.20 10.43 -0.34
C PRO A 44 -6.85 9.24 -1.07
N TRP A 45 -6.38 8.92 -2.28
CA TRP A 45 -6.86 7.80 -3.07
C TRP A 45 -6.56 6.44 -2.42
N MET A 46 -5.35 6.25 -1.87
CA MET A 46 -5.02 5.03 -1.12
C MET A 46 -5.93 4.84 0.09
N LEU A 47 -6.27 5.92 0.80
CA LEU A 47 -7.19 5.85 1.96
C LEU A 47 -8.60 5.44 1.53
N ASP A 48 -9.09 5.98 0.41
CA ASP A 48 -10.42 5.69 -0.11
C ASP A 48 -10.52 4.20 -0.55
N LEU A 49 -9.52 3.71 -1.28
CA LEU A 49 -9.41 2.30 -1.69
C LEU A 49 -9.26 1.35 -0.50
N LEU A 50 -8.43 1.72 0.48
CA LEU A 50 -8.20 0.92 1.69
C LEU A 50 -9.48 0.80 2.53
N ALA A 51 -10.23 1.89 2.67
CA ALA A 51 -11.52 1.88 3.36
C ALA A 51 -12.54 1.00 2.64
N HIS A 52 -12.67 1.15 1.31
CA HIS A 52 -13.56 0.34 0.51
C HIS A 52 -13.19 -1.14 0.57
N SER A 53 -11.92 -1.48 0.33
CA SER A 53 -11.42 -2.87 0.39
C SER A 53 -11.65 -3.48 1.77
N SER A 54 -11.36 -2.75 2.84
CA SER A 54 -11.52 -3.27 4.21
C SER A 54 -12.97 -3.60 4.56
N ILE A 55 -13.93 -2.79 4.07
CA ILE A 55 -15.35 -3.00 4.36
C ILE A 55 -15.97 -4.04 3.43
N MET A 56 -15.73 -3.93 2.11
CA MET A 56 -16.46 -4.69 1.09
C MET A 56 -15.80 -6.02 0.73
N ASN A 57 -14.49 -6.15 0.90
CA ASN A 57 -13.76 -7.38 0.57
C ASN A 57 -13.90 -8.41 1.70
N ASN A 58 -15.07 -9.02 1.87
CA ASN A 58 -15.31 -10.05 2.88
C ASN A 58 -16.17 -11.20 2.32
N PRO A 59 -16.07 -12.41 2.90
CA PRO A 59 -16.79 -13.59 2.39
C PRO A 59 -18.32 -13.43 2.37
N SER A 60 -18.88 -12.69 3.34
CA SER A 60 -20.33 -12.47 3.43
C SER A 60 -20.84 -11.40 2.47
N ARG A 61 -19.95 -10.65 1.79
CA ARG A 61 -20.24 -9.49 0.92
C ARG A 61 -21.18 -8.47 1.57
N GLN A 62 -21.18 -8.40 2.90
CA GLN A 62 -21.97 -7.43 3.67
C GLN A 62 -21.06 -6.36 4.22
N ALA A 63 -21.56 -5.14 4.36
CA ALA A 63 -20.77 -4.07 4.92
C ALA A 63 -20.39 -4.38 6.39
N LEU A 64 -19.09 -4.47 6.65
CA LEU A 64 -18.60 -4.65 8.00
C LEU A 64 -18.92 -3.42 8.86
N PRO A 65 -19.20 -3.61 10.16
CA PRO A 65 -19.39 -2.49 11.07
C PRO A 65 -18.07 -1.71 11.23
N ILE A 66 -18.20 -0.41 11.49
CA ILE A 66 -17.08 0.55 11.42
C ILE A 66 -15.90 0.18 12.34
N ASN A 67 -16.19 -0.34 13.53
CA ASN A 67 -15.19 -0.77 14.50
C ASN A 67 -14.36 -1.96 13.99
N VAL A 68 -15.00 -2.93 13.33
CA VAL A 68 -14.32 -4.08 12.73
C VAL A 68 -13.52 -3.64 11.51
N ALA A 69 -14.10 -2.78 10.68
CA ALA A 69 -13.44 -2.26 9.49
C ALA A 69 -12.20 -1.43 9.83
N PHE A 70 -12.28 -0.55 10.84
CA PHE A 70 -11.15 0.26 11.29
C PHE A 70 -10.00 -0.61 11.81
N ARG A 71 -10.31 -1.61 12.66
CA ARG A 71 -9.31 -2.58 13.12
C ARG A 71 -8.67 -3.33 11.95
N ARG A 72 -9.49 -3.73 10.97
CA ARG A 72 -9.03 -4.44 9.78
C ARG A 72 -8.08 -3.61 8.93
N VAL A 73 -8.34 -2.32 8.75
CA VAL A 73 -7.42 -1.40 8.04
C VAL A 73 -6.04 -1.44 8.68
N LEU A 74 -5.97 -1.26 10.00
CA LEU A 74 -4.70 -1.28 10.72
C LEU A 74 -4.01 -2.65 10.62
N GLN A 75 -4.76 -3.74 10.68
CA GLN A 75 -4.22 -5.10 10.53
C GLN A 75 -3.65 -5.34 9.12
N LEU A 76 -4.34 -4.89 8.07
CA LEU A 76 -3.87 -5.02 6.68
C LEU A 76 -2.58 -4.23 6.44
N LEU A 77 -2.50 -3.01 6.97
CA LEU A 77 -1.27 -2.21 6.90
C LEU A 77 -0.14 -2.86 7.70
N ALA A 78 -0.44 -3.34 8.91
CA ALA A 78 0.54 -3.99 9.77
C ALA A 78 1.05 -5.33 9.22
N SER A 79 0.24 -6.06 8.46
CA SER A 79 0.63 -7.28 7.75
C SER A 79 1.43 -7.02 6.48
N GLY A 80 1.72 -5.76 6.16
CA GLY A 80 2.55 -5.40 5.01
C GLY A 80 1.81 -5.34 3.69
N LEU A 81 0.52 -4.97 3.66
CA LEU A 81 -0.23 -4.81 2.41
C LEU A 81 0.47 -3.88 1.40
N PHE A 82 1.23 -2.89 1.88
CA PHE A 82 1.98 -1.93 1.06
C PHE A 82 3.49 -2.14 1.08
N LEU A 83 3.98 -3.29 1.54
CA LEU A 83 5.41 -3.64 1.46
C LEU A 83 5.77 -4.22 0.07
N PRO A 84 7.06 -4.15 -0.32
CA PRO A 84 7.52 -4.77 -1.56
C PRO A 84 7.24 -6.28 -1.55
N GLY A 85 6.77 -6.81 -2.68
CA GLY A 85 6.35 -8.22 -2.81
C GLY A 85 4.90 -8.50 -2.44
N SER A 86 4.17 -7.54 -1.85
CA SER A 86 2.73 -7.65 -1.62
C SER A 86 1.92 -7.51 -2.91
N SER A 87 0.78 -8.21 -2.99
CA SER A 87 -0.21 -7.99 -4.05
C SER A 87 -0.80 -6.58 -4.01
N GLY A 88 -0.77 -5.92 -2.85
CA GLY A 88 -1.29 -4.57 -2.66
C GLY A 88 -2.76 -4.42 -3.01
N ILE A 89 -3.14 -3.19 -3.35
CA ILE A 89 -4.44 -2.87 -3.95
C ILE A 89 -4.16 -2.37 -5.36
N SER A 90 -4.73 -3.03 -6.36
CA SER A 90 -4.70 -2.56 -7.74
C SER A 90 -5.62 -1.36 -7.92
N ASP A 91 -5.17 -0.36 -8.66
CA ASP A 91 -6.00 0.78 -9.01
C ASP A 91 -7.11 0.33 -9.99
N PRO A 92 -8.40 0.45 -9.64
CA PRO A 92 -9.51 0.11 -10.54
C PRO A 92 -9.66 1.10 -11.71
N CYS A 93 -9.05 2.28 -11.63
CA CYS A 93 -9.10 3.31 -12.66
C CYS A 93 -7.90 3.25 -13.62
N ASP A 94 -6.87 2.47 -13.31
CA ASP A 94 -5.74 2.21 -14.21
C ASP A 94 -5.95 0.88 -14.94
N GLY A 95 -5.96 0.94 -16.28
CA GLY A 95 -6.10 -0.26 -17.13
C GLY A 95 -4.96 -1.26 -16.93
N ASN A 96 -3.81 -0.83 -16.41
CA ASN A 96 -2.64 -1.67 -16.19
C ASN A 96 -2.61 -2.37 -14.82
N GLN A 97 -3.70 -2.30 -14.02
CA GLN A 97 -3.80 -2.91 -12.68
C GLN A 97 -2.62 -2.54 -11.77
N MET A 98 -2.08 -1.32 -11.93
CA MET A 98 -0.92 -0.87 -11.19
C MET A 98 -1.24 -0.81 -9.69
N ARG A 99 -0.31 -1.28 -8.87
CA ARG A 99 -0.49 -1.32 -7.42
C ARG A 99 -0.29 0.09 -6.86
N VAL A 100 -1.27 0.61 -6.13
CA VAL A 100 -1.25 2.02 -5.70
C VAL A 100 -0.05 2.39 -4.82
N HIS A 101 0.50 1.43 -4.07
CA HIS A 101 1.61 1.66 -3.14
C HIS A 101 2.98 1.82 -3.79
N THR A 102 3.13 1.52 -5.08
CA THR A 102 4.41 1.67 -5.80
C THR A 102 4.83 3.13 -5.96
N SER A 103 3.89 4.06 -5.76
CA SER A 103 4.17 5.50 -5.72
C SER A 103 4.93 5.96 -4.46
N MET A 104 4.98 5.14 -3.41
CA MET A 104 5.73 5.43 -2.18
C MET A 104 7.14 4.81 -2.23
N SER A 105 8.12 5.47 -1.62
CA SER A 105 9.46 4.90 -1.46
C SER A 105 9.46 3.72 -0.50
N LEU A 106 10.48 2.85 -0.58
CA LEU A 106 10.62 1.70 0.33
C LEU A 106 10.74 2.15 1.80
N GLU A 107 11.40 3.28 2.07
CA GLU A 107 11.48 3.90 3.40
C GLU A 107 10.09 4.32 3.92
N GLN A 108 9.27 4.92 3.05
CA GLN A 108 7.91 5.33 3.38
C GLN A 108 7.00 4.13 3.62
N GLN A 109 7.14 3.07 2.82
CA GLN A 109 6.39 1.82 2.98
C GLN A 109 6.69 1.15 4.33
N ASP A 110 7.97 1.10 4.73
CA ASP A 110 8.39 0.59 6.04
C ASP A 110 7.81 1.45 7.18
N GLN A 111 7.94 2.78 7.08
CA GLN A 111 7.40 3.69 8.09
C GLN A 111 5.88 3.53 8.31
N VAL A 112 5.11 3.39 7.23
CA VAL A 112 3.65 3.15 7.29
C VAL A 112 3.35 1.81 7.97
N CYS A 113 4.07 0.75 7.58
CA CYS A 113 3.90 -0.60 8.13
C CYS A 113 4.21 -0.63 9.63
N LEU A 114 5.35 -0.08 10.03
CA LEU A 114 5.82 -0.01 11.40
C LEU A 114 4.85 0.77 12.31
N THR A 115 4.36 1.92 11.81
CA THR A 115 3.36 2.72 12.51
C THR A 115 2.06 1.93 12.70
N ALA A 116 1.60 1.24 11.65
CA ALA A 116 0.42 0.38 11.76
C ALA A 116 0.61 -0.77 12.76
N GLN A 117 1.77 -1.43 12.77
CA GLN A 117 2.09 -2.50 13.72
C GLN A 117 2.06 -2.02 15.18
N LEU A 118 2.54 -0.81 15.46
CA LEU A 118 2.43 -0.19 16.78
C LEU A 118 0.96 0.07 17.15
N LEU A 119 0.19 0.70 16.26
CA LEU A 119 -1.22 1.01 16.50
C LEU A 119 -2.09 -0.24 16.70
N VAL A 120 -1.83 -1.33 15.97
CA VAL A 120 -2.55 -2.61 16.17
C VAL A 120 -2.31 -3.16 17.58
N ARG A 121 -1.07 -3.11 18.09
CA ARG A 121 -0.74 -3.56 19.45
C ARG A 121 -1.42 -2.68 20.50
N ILE A 122 -1.38 -1.36 20.33
CA ILE A 122 -2.11 -0.41 21.20
C ILE A 122 -3.61 -0.73 21.20
N LEU A 123 -4.20 -0.98 20.03
CA LEU A 123 -5.62 -1.30 19.88
C LEU A 123 -5.99 -2.68 20.48
N ALA A 124 -5.06 -3.64 20.46
CA ALA A 124 -5.24 -4.96 21.08
C ALA A 124 -5.29 -4.87 22.61
N HIS A 125 -4.52 -3.96 23.20
CA HIS A 125 -4.52 -3.71 24.65
C HIS A 125 -5.55 -2.66 25.10
N GLY A 126 -6.53 -2.31 24.26
CA GLY A 126 -7.62 -1.39 24.63
C GLY A 126 -7.24 0.09 24.59
N GLY A 127 -6.11 0.45 24.01
CA GLY A 127 -5.63 1.83 23.89
C GLY A 127 -6.32 2.69 22.82
N TYR A 128 -7.60 2.42 22.48
CA TYR A 128 -8.31 3.13 21.42
C TYR A 128 -8.35 4.65 21.62
N LYS A 129 -8.37 5.12 22.88
CA LYS A 129 -8.30 6.54 23.22
C LYS A 129 -7.01 7.20 22.73
N HIS A 130 -5.87 6.52 22.88
CA HIS A 130 -4.58 7.00 22.37
C HIS A 130 -4.56 7.07 20.83
N ILE A 131 -5.33 6.21 20.16
CA ILE A 131 -5.41 6.19 18.70
C ILE A 131 -6.40 7.24 18.18
N LEU A 132 -7.51 7.50 18.88
CA LEU A 132 -8.57 8.41 18.44
C LEU A 132 -8.43 9.85 18.96
N GLU A 133 -7.71 10.05 20.06
CA GLU A 133 -7.50 11.38 20.67
C GLU A 133 -6.01 11.77 20.74
N GLY A 134 -5.08 10.83 20.53
CA GLY A 134 -3.65 11.09 20.58
C GLY A 134 -3.02 11.37 19.21
N ASP A 135 -1.71 11.66 19.23
CA ASP A 135 -0.90 12.03 18.07
C ASP A 135 0.43 11.24 18.06
N SER A 136 1.28 11.40 17.03
CA SER A 136 2.62 10.79 16.94
C SER A 136 3.43 10.89 18.24
N LYS A 137 3.36 12.04 18.93
CA LYS A 137 4.10 12.28 20.18
C LYS A 137 3.65 11.37 21.31
N THR A 138 2.37 10.99 21.32
CA THR A 138 1.81 10.12 22.36
C THR A 138 2.30 8.69 22.23
N ILE A 139 2.70 8.26 21.03
CA ILE A 139 3.18 6.90 20.75
C ILE A 139 4.69 6.83 20.51
N ALA A 140 5.43 7.94 20.70
CA ALA A 140 6.86 8.01 20.46
C ALA A 140 7.70 7.20 21.46
N GLY A 141 7.14 6.89 22.63
CA GLY A 141 7.80 6.13 23.70
C GLY A 141 7.08 4.83 24.05
N SER A 142 7.62 4.10 25.03
CA SER A 142 6.96 2.92 25.57
C SER A 142 5.70 3.30 26.34
N LEU A 143 4.57 2.69 26.00
CA LEU A 143 3.28 2.92 26.63
C LEU A 143 2.90 1.75 27.54
N MET A 144 2.45 2.06 28.76
CA MET A 144 1.87 1.08 29.69
C MET A 144 0.37 1.00 29.45
N LEU A 145 -0.11 -0.11 28.89
CA LEU A 145 -1.51 -0.36 28.58
C LEU A 145 -1.95 -1.65 29.26
N ASN A 146 -2.84 -1.54 30.26
CA ASN A 146 -3.41 -2.70 30.97
C ASN A 146 -2.34 -3.70 31.46
N ASN A 147 -1.29 -3.20 32.12
CA ASN A 147 -0.12 -3.95 32.59
C ASN A 147 0.78 -4.56 31.50
N VAL A 148 0.64 -4.12 30.25
CA VAL A 148 1.53 -4.51 29.14
C VAL A 148 2.31 -3.28 28.67
N VAL A 149 3.62 -3.42 28.54
CA VAL A 149 4.49 -2.42 27.91
C VAL A 149 4.41 -2.61 26.40
N VAL A 150 3.94 -1.60 25.68
CA VAL A 150 3.98 -1.55 24.22
C VAL A 150 5.09 -0.59 23.80
N THR A 151 6.17 -1.14 23.24
CA THR A 151 7.31 -0.37 22.74
C THR A 151 7.21 -0.18 21.22
N PRO A 152 7.48 1.03 20.69
CA PRO A 152 7.65 1.25 19.26
C PRO A 152 8.72 0.32 18.67
N LEU A 153 8.54 -0.10 17.42
CA LEU A 153 9.54 -0.91 16.73
C LEU A 153 10.58 0.00 16.08
N ASP A 154 11.77 -0.55 15.82
CA ASP A 154 12.82 0.11 15.07
C ASP A 154 12.58 -0.02 13.57
N LYS A 155 13.02 0.98 12.80
CA LYS A 155 12.93 0.96 11.33
C LYS A 155 13.66 -0.26 10.78
N ALA A 156 13.01 -1.00 9.88
CA ALA A 156 13.55 -2.23 9.32
C ALA A 156 14.24 -1.99 7.97
N TYR A 157 13.88 -0.92 7.25
CA TYR A 157 14.51 -0.60 5.98
C TYR A 157 15.92 -0.02 6.16
N GLU A 158 16.90 -0.68 5.55
CA GLU A 158 18.27 -0.20 5.41
C GLU A 158 18.53 0.15 3.94
N LYS A 159 19.10 1.34 3.70
CA LYS A 159 19.47 1.74 2.34
C LYS A 159 20.61 0.85 1.83
N PRO A 160 20.50 0.27 0.62
CA PRO A 160 21.59 -0.50 0.04
C PRO A 160 22.89 0.31 0.00
N PRO A 161 24.06 -0.30 0.31
CA PRO A 161 25.36 0.35 0.15
C PRO A 161 25.51 0.86 -1.29
N ALA A 162 26.08 2.05 -1.47
CA ALA A 162 26.24 2.69 -2.78
C ALA A 162 26.95 1.80 -3.82
N ASP A 163 27.83 0.91 -3.36
CA ASP A 163 28.58 -0.02 -4.21
C ASP A 163 27.74 -1.21 -4.74
N ALA A 164 26.58 -1.48 -4.13
CA ALA A 164 25.63 -2.50 -4.59
C ALA A 164 24.64 -1.95 -5.63
N ALA A 165 24.25 -0.68 -5.50
CA ALA A 165 23.37 -0.01 -6.47
C ALA A 165 24.00 0.12 -7.87
N ALA A 166 25.34 0.29 -7.92
CA ALA A 166 26.08 0.31 -9.19
C ALA A 166 26.10 -1.07 -9.90
N LYS A 167 26.00 -2.17 -9.14
CA LYS A 167 26.00 -3.52 -9.72
C LYS A 167 24.63 -3.96 -10.25
N GLU A 168 23.54 -3.41 -9.72
CA GLU A 168 22.20 -3.65 -10.28
C GLU A 168 21.98 -2.86 -11.57
N SER A 169 22.51 -1.63 -11.70
CA SER A 169 22.42 -0.87 -12.96
C SER A 169 23.24 -1.48 -14.10
N ASP A 170 24.40 -2.08 -13.82
CA ASP A 170 25.23 -2.73 -14.84
C ASP A 170 24.64 -4.06 -15.36
N ALA A 171 23.73 -4.68 -14.58
CA ALA A 171 23.11 -5.95 -14.93
C ALA A 171 21.86 -5.80 -15.83
N GLU A 172 21.18 -4.65 -15.80
CA GLU A 172 20.06 -4.37 -16.73
C GLU A 172 20.54 -3.92 -18.11
N ASP A 173 21.70 -3.26 -18.22
CA ASP A 173 22.26 -2.77 -19.50
C ASP A 173 22.97 -3.86 -20.35
N THR A 174 23.11 -5.09 -19.86
CA THR A 174 23.78 -6.18 -20.61
C THR A 174 22.85 -7.16 -21.33
N MET A 175 21.53 -6.97 -21.33
CA MET A 175 20.59 -7.85 -22.05
C MET A 175 19.99 -7.29 -23.36
N GLU A 176 20.27 -6.03 -23.74
CA GLU A 176 19.94 -5.49 -25.07
C GLU A 176 21.21 -5.22 -25.90
N GLY A 177 21.84 -6.27 -26.42
CA GLY A 177 23.05 -6.08 -27.22
C GLY A 177 23.60 -7.32 -27.91
N GLY A 178 22.85 -7.91 -28.83
CA GLY A 178 23.45 -8.88 -29.75
C GLY A 178 22.48 -9.72 -30.56
N GLY A 179 22.20 -9.33 -31.80
CA GLY A 179 21.48 -10.19 -32.73
C GLY A 179 21.06 -9.51 -34.03
N ALA A 180 21.98 -8.82 -34.71
CA ALA A 180 21.74 -8.38 -36.09
C ALA A 180 21.62 -9.59 -37.03
N ALA A 181 20.49 -9.69 -37.74
CA ALA A 181 20.27 -10.65 -38.81
C ALA A 181 21.19 -10.38 -40.02
N PRO A 182 21.56 -11.42 -40.79
CA PRO A 182 21.75 -11.28 -42.21
C PRO A 182 20.69 -12.08 -42.98
N THR A 183 20.10 -11.38 -43.96
CA THR A 183 19.16 -11.85 -44.96
C THR A 183 19.83 -12.67 -46.07
N GLY A 184 19.16 -13.74 -46.50
CA GLY A 184 19.25 -14.31 -47.85
C GLY A 184 20.09 -15.59 -47.96
N VAL A 185 19.49 -16.68 -48.47
CA VAL A 185 19.86 -17.36 -49.73
C VAL A 185 18.81 -18.44 -50.05
N GLU A 186 18.19 -18.24 -51.22
CA GLU A 186 17.67 -19.17 -52.24
C GLU A 186 16.73 -20.36 -51.90
N ALA A 187 15.62 -20.34 -52.63
CA ALA A 187 14.78 -21.47 -52.97
C ALA A 187 15.56 -22.55 -53.72
N MET A 188 15.24 -23.82 -53.46
CA MET A 188 15.60 -24.92 -54.35
C MET A 188 14.41 -25.88 -54.46
N GLU A 189 13.73 -25.85 -55.61
CA GLU A 189 12.83 -26.90 -56.06
C GLU A 189 13.59 -27.95 -56.90
N THR A 190 13.05 -29.19 -56.87
CA THR A 190 13.25 -30.34 -57.79
C THR A 190 14.58 -31.13 -57.63
N ASN A 191 14.67 -32.45 -57.79
CA ASN A 191 13.77 -33.48 -58.31
C ASN A 191 14.27 -34.91 -57.93
N ASP A 192 13.37 -35.91 -58.00
CA ASP A 192 13.52 -37.35 -58.30
C ASP A 192 14.72 -38.20 -57.80
N ALA A 193 14.39 -39.26 -57.05
CA ALA A 193 14.73 -40.68 -57.32
C ALA A 193 13.92 -41.63 -56.42
#